data_AF-A0A946TIF5-F1
#
_entry.id   AF-A0A946TIF5-F1
#
_cell.length_a   1.000
_cell.length_b   1.000
_cell.length_c   1.000
_cell.angle_alpha   90.00
_cell.angle_beta   90.00
_cell.angle_gamma   90.00
#
_symmetry.space_group_name_H-M   'P 1'
#
loop_
_entity.id
_entity.type
_entity.pdbx_description
1 polymer ?
#
loop_
_entity_poly.entity_id
_entity_poly.type
_entity_poly.pdbx_seq_one_letter_code
_entity_poly.pdbx_strand_id
1 'polypeptide(L)'
;NTKHDVLYTPYLQHELRSHIEIAERFCMTQFAIPIENRTYKDRKPLVYGAAYDGISSSSEEERVRAQEIALVDSVCEEMDESLFEFIDSYDVQYVLHDKKRYPEWDILSTDLNLNIIDRSDEWILYEVYVP
;
A
#
# COMPACT_ATOMS: atom_id res chain seq x y z
N ASN A 1 14.58 30.91 40.53
CA ASN A 1 14.40 29.46 40.76
C ASN A 1 13.56 28.95 39.59
N THR A 2 14.21 28.65 38.48
CA THR A 2 13.54 28.39 37.19
C THR A 2 13.49 26.87 37.02
N LYS A 3 12.31 26.28 37.17
CA LYS A 3 12.09 24.88 36.81
C LYS A 3 11.93 24.83 35.30
N HIS A 4 12.87 24.19 34.63
CA HIS A 4 12.73 23.79 33.23
C HIS A 4 12.04 22.43 33.24
N ASP A 5 10.75 22.40 32.91
CA ASP A 5 10.08 21.15 32.56
C ASP A 5 10.53 20.78 31.15
N VAL A 6 11.35 19.74 31.05
CA VAL A 6 11.72 19.17 29.76
C VAL A 6 10.57 18.28 29.31
N LEU A 7 9.76 18.79 28.39
CA LEU A 7 8.78 17.98 27.67
C LEU A 7 9.53 17.17 26.60
N TYR A 8 9.93 15.94 26.94
CA TYR A 8 10.25 14.96 25.91
C TYR A 8 8.93 14.44 25.35
N THR A 9 8.49 14.98 24.21
CA THR A 9 7.71 14.18 23.26
C THR A 9 8.72 13.35 22.49
N PRO A 10 8.93 12.05 22.81
CA PRO A 10 9.50 11.17 21.80
C PRO A 10 8.62 11.30 20.58
N TYR A 11 9.24 11.51 19.43
CA TYR A 11 8.63 11.62 18.12
C TYR A 11 8.00 10.26 17.77
N LEU A 12 6.92 9.90 18.46
CA LEU A 12 6.14 8.67 18.31
C LEU A 12 5.13 8.84 17.17
N GLN A 13 5.55 9.46 16.07
CA GLN A 13 4.66 9.79 14.96
C GLN A 13 4.69 8.73 13.84
N HIS A 14 5.58 7.73 13.90
CA HIS A 14 5.80 6.78 12.81
C HIS A 14 5.67 5.28 13.14
N GLU A 15 5.34 4.87 14.38
CA GLU A 15 5.39 3.43 14.75
C GLU A 15 4.17 2.91 15.54
N LEU A 16 2.94 3.29 15.18
CA LEU A 16 1.77 2.54 15.69
C LEU A 16 1.30 1.42 14.76
N ARG A 17 1.84 1.35 13.54
CA ARG A 17 1.46 0.35 12.53
C ARG A 17 2.57 -0.66 12.35
N SER A 18 2.21 -1.93 12.24
CA SER A 18 3.18 -2.96 11.92
C SER A 18 3.70 -2.77 10.49
N HIS A 19 4.90 -3.27 10.21
CA HIS A 19 5.43 -3.29 8.85
C HIS A 19 4.49 -4.03 7.87
N ILE A 20 3.78 -5.04 8.37
CA ILE A 20 2.77 -5.78 7.63
C ILE A 20 1.61 -4.84 7.27
N GLU A 21 1.04 -4.09 8.23
CA GLU A 21 -0.07 -3.16 7.94
C GLU A 21 0.35 -2.07 6.92
N ILE A 22 1.60 -1.62 6.97
CA ILE A 22 2.13 -0.66 5.97
C ILE A 22 2.22 -1.32 4.60
N ALA A 23 2.71 -2.57 4.52
CA ALA A 23 2.76 -3.33 3.27
C ALA A 23 1.36 -3.60 2.71
N GLU A 24 0.39 -3.96 3.55
CA GLU A 24 -1.01 -4.18 3.14
C GLU A 24 -1.58 -2.90 2.52
N ARG A 25 -1.48 -1.77 3.23
CA ARG A 25 -1.95 -0.48 2.70
C ARG A 25 -1.24 -0.08 1.42
N PHE A 26 0.05 -0.40 1.29
CA PHE A 26 0.77 -0.19 0.05
C PHE A 26 0.17 -1.05 -1.08
N CYS A 27 -0.03 -2.35 -0.86
CA CYS A 27 -0.63 -3.27 -1.82
C CYS A 27 -2.07 -2.85 -2.22
N MET A 28 -2.85 -2.26 -1.31
CA MET A 28 -4.16 -1.65 -1.62
C MET A 28 -4.08 -0.48 -2.61
N THR A 29 -2.91 0.15 -2.79
CA THR A 29 -2.73 1.17 -3.85
C THR A 29 -2.34 0.55 -5.19
N GLN A 30 -1.96 -0.73 -5.19
CA GLN A 30 -1.46 -1.45 -6.35
C GLN A 30 -2.49 -2.41 -6.97
N PHE A 31 -3.56 -2.80 -6.25
CA PHE A 31 -4.51 -3.81 -6.76
C PHE A 31 -5.21 -3.37 -8.05
N ALA A 32 -5.41 -2.06 -8.24
CA ALA A 32 -5.98 -1.49 -9.46
C ALA A 32 -5.00 -1.39 -10.65
N ILE A 33 -3.82 -2.01 -10.52
CA ILE A 33 -2.77 -2.08 -11.52
C ILE A 33 -2.55 -3.56 -11.85
N PRO A 34 -2.57 -3.97 -13.13
CA PRO A 34 -2.24 -5.33 -13.55
C PRO A 34 -0.90 -5.78 -12.96
N ILE A 35 -0.82 -7.04 -12.49
CA ILE A 35 0.34 -7.56 -11.74
C ILE A 35 1.65 -7.33 -12.52
N GLU A 36 1.63 -7.58 -13.82
CA GLU A 36 2.75 -7.39 -14.74
C GLU A 36 3.22 -5.93 -14.89
N ASN A 37 2.36 -4.97 -14.55
CA ASN A 37 2.59 -3.53 -14.67
C ASN A 37 2.99 -2.87 -13.32
N ARG A 38 2.97 -3.62 -12.20
CA ARG A 38 3.34 -3.11 -10.88
C ARG A 38 4.86 -2.88 -10.81
N THR A 39 5.27 -1.61 -10.77
CA THR A 39 6.68 -1.16 -10.82
C THR A 39 7.13 -0.51 -9.51
N TYR A 40 7.01 -1.24 -8.40
CA TYR A 40 7.39 -0.74 -7.06
C TYR A 40 8.76 -1.20 -6.58
N LYS A 41 9.38 -2.17 -7.27
CA LYS A 41 10.71 -2.71 -6.92
C LYS A 41 11.84 -1.69 -7.10
N ASP A 42 11.60 -0.60 -7.82
CA ASP A 42 12.54 0.51 -7.96
C ASP A 42 12.28 1.66 -6.98
N ARG A 43 11.17 1.63 -6.23
CA ARG A 43 10.81 2.66 -5.26
C ARG A 43 11.33 2.30 -3.88
N LYS A 44 11.92 3.26 -3.19
CA LYS A 44 12.45 3.11 -1.83
C LYS A 44 12.21 4.41 -1.02
N PRO A 45 11.81 4.31 0.26
CA PRO A 45 11.35 3.10 0.97
C PRO A 45 9.92 2.72 0.60
N LEU A 46 9.54 1.46 0.86
CA LEU A 46 8.14 1.00 0.77
C LEU A 46 7.50 0.86 2.16
N VAL A 47 8.27 0.34 3.12
CA VAL A 47 7.83 -0.02 4.47
C VAL A 47 8.84 0.46 5.53
N TYR A 48 10.14 0.21 5.32
CA TYR A 48 11.17 0.39 6.36
C TYR A 48 11.80 1.79 6.33
N GLY A 49 10.99 2.84 6.36
CA GLY A 49 11.48 4.23 6.28
C GLY A 49 12.62 4.55 7.26
N ALA A 50 12.40 4.30 8.54
CA ALA A 50 13.38 4.58 9.60
C ALA A 50 14.63 3.68 9.54
N ALA A 51 14.52 2.47 8.98
CA ALA A 51 15.67 1.57 8.85
C ALA A 51 16.71 2.16 7.89
N TYR A 52 16.26 2.83 6.82
CA TYR A 52 17.17 3.42 5.84
C TYR A 52 17.93 4.63 6.35
N ASP A 53 17.39 5.37 7.32
CA ASP A 53 18.07 6.53 7.92
C ASP A 53 19.29 6.12 8.78
N GLY A 54 19.33 4.86 9.26
CA GLY A 54 20.40 4.34 10.10
C GLY A 54 21.47 3.51 9.38
N ILE A 55 21.27 3.20 8.09
CA ILE A 55 22.17 2.32 7.34
C ILE A 55 23.34 3.12 6.78
N SER A 56 24.56 2.68 7.08
CA SER A 56 25.80 3.31 6.62
C SER A 56 26.58 2.49 5.58
N SER A 57 26.14 1.25 5.30
CA SER A 57 26.81 0.34 4.37
C SER A 57 25.88 -0.13 3.26
N SER A 58 26.41 -0.24 2.05
CA SER A 58 25.64 -0.69 0.88
C SER A 58 25.15 -2.13 1.00
N SER A 59 25.95 -3.01 1.62
CA SER A 59 25.56 -4.42 1.82
C SER A 59 24.38 -4.57 2.78
N GLU A 60 24.33 -3.73 3.82
CA GLU A 60 23.19 -3.71 4.74
C GLU A 60 21.95 -3.09 4.07
N GLU A 61 22.14 -2.07 3.24
CA GLU A 61 21.07 -1.47 2.44
C GLU A 61 20.44 -2.48 1.49
N GLU A 62 21.26 -3.24 0.77
CA GLU A 62 20.81 -4.33 -0.12
C GLU A 62 20.06 -5.41 0.65
N ARG A 63 20.56 -5.81 1.82
CA ARG A 63 19.90 -6.81 2.69
C ARG A 63 18.53 -6.32 3.15
N VAL A 64 18.45 -5.09 3.66
CA VAL A 64 17.19 -4.48 4.11
C VAL A 64 16.22 -4.32 2.95
N ARG A 65 16.72 -3.93 1.77
CA ARG A 65 15.91 -3.84 0.56
C ARG A 65 15.34 -5.18 0.13
N ALA A 66 16.13 -6.25 0.13
CA ALA A 66 15.66 -7.59 -0.19
C ALA A 66 14.56 -8.06 0.79
N GLN A 67 14.72 -7.76 2.08
CA GLN A 67 13.69 -8.06 3.09
C GLN A 67 12.41 -7.25 2.91
N GLU A 68 12.53 -5.97 2.52
CA GLU A 68 11.38 -5.09 2.26
C GLU A 68 10.59 -5.57 1.05
N ILE A 69 11.28 -5.89 -0.06
CA ILE A 69 10.63 -6.44 -1.26
C ILE A 69 9.96 -7.77 -0.95
N ALA A 70 10.63 -8.69 -0.24
CA ALA A 70 10.05 -9.98 0.10
C ALA A 70 8.78 -9.86 0.96
N LEU A 71 8.75 -8.90 1.90
CA LEU A 71 7.56 -8.60 2.68
C LEU A 71 6.43 -8.08 1.78
N VAL A 72 6.71 -7.09 0.94
CA VAL A 72 5.69 -6.48 0.07
C VAL A 72 5.17 -7.48 -0.97
N ASP A 73 6.06 -8.26 -1.60
CA ASP A 73 5.70 -9.30 -2.56
C ASP A 73 4.74 -10.31 -1.89
N SER A 74 5.09 -10.84 -0.71
CA SER A 74 4.25 -11.79 0.03
C SER A 74 2.88 -11.23 0.40
N VAL A 75 2.82 -9.97 0.86
CA VAL A 75 1.55 -9.34 1.26
C VAL A 75 0.68 -9.00 0.05
N CYS A 76 1.29 -8.57 -1.06
CA CYS A 76 0.55 -8.30 -2.29
C CYS A 76 0.00 -9.59 -2.91
N GLU A 77 0.75 -10.71 -2.85
CA GLU A 77 0.27 -12.03 -3.28
C GLU A 77 -0.93 -12.49 -2.44
N GLU A 78 -0.83 -12.41 -1.11
CA GLU A 78 -1.94 -12.73 -0.20
C GLU A 78 -3.18 -11.88 -0.48
N MET A 79 -2.98 -10.59 -0.74
CA MET A 79 -4.05 -9.66 -1.09
C MET A 79 -4.68 -9.96 -2.45
N ASP A 80 -3.90 -10.36 -3.45
CA ASP A 80 -4.45 -10.72 -4.75
C ASP A 80 -5.32 -11.99 -4.65
N GLU A 81 -4.99 -12.93 -3.75
CA GLU A 81 -5.78 -14.13 -3.47
C GLU A 81 -7.04 -13.84 -2.64
N SER A 82 -6.97 -12.87 -1.72
CA SER A 82 -8.01 -12.61 -0.71
C SER A 82 -8.50 -11.15 -0.72
N LEU A 83 -8.58 -10.54 -1.90
CA LEU A 83 -8.85 -9.10 -2.07
C LEU A 83 -10.10 -8.62 -1.30
N PHE A 84 -11.15 -9.43 -1.27
CA PHE A 84 -12.38 -9.11 -0.55
C PHE A 84 -12.15 -8.91 0.96
N GLU A 85 -11.32 -9.74 1.60
CA GLU A 85 -11.02 -9.63 3.04
C GLU A 85 -10.27 -8.33 3.35
N PHE A 86 -9.38 -7.90 2.47
CA PHE A 86 -8.67 -6.63 2.59
C PHE A 86 -9.58 -5.43 2.35
N ILE A 87 -10.44 -5.50 1.35
CA ILE A 87 -11.44 -4.47 1.07
C ILE A 87 -12.39 -4.27 2.27
N ASP A 88 -12.87 -5.36 2.88
CA ASP A 88 -13.74 -5.33 4.07
C ASP A 88 -12.99 -4.82 5.31
N SER A 89 -11.82 -5.41 5.62
CA SER A 89 -11.05 -5.03 6.82
C SER A 89 -10.59 -3.57 6.83
N TYR A 90 -10.35 -2.99 5.65
CA TYR A 90 -9.99 -1.60 5.49
C TYR A 90 -11.17 -0.65 5.21
N ASP A 91 -12.41 -1.15 5.19
CA ASP A 91 -13.63 -0.40 4.88
C ASP A 91 -13.46 0.44 3.59
N VAL A 92 -12.97 -0.22 2.53
CA VAL A 92 -12.73 0.46 1.25
C VAL A 92 -14.07 0.67 0.55
N GLN A 93 -14.47 1.94 0.49
CA GLN A 93 -15.73 2.36 -0.11
C GLN A 93 -15.62 2.66 -1.61
N TYR A 94 -14.42 3.03 -2.08
CA TYR A 94 -14.21 3.52 -3.43
C TYR A 94 -12.94 2.99 -4.07
N VAL A 95 -13.02 2.71 -5.37
CA VAL A 95 -11.90 2.28 -6.20
C VAL A 95 -11.79 3.18 -7.42
N LEU A 96 -10.62 3.77 -7.63
CA LEU A 96 -10.33 4.58 -8.81
C LEU A 96 -9.52 3.76 -9.82
N HIS A 97 -10.08 3.56 -11.00
CA HIS A 97 -9.41 2.93 -12.13
C HIS A 97 -8.85 4.00 -13.08
N ASP A 98 -7.53 4.02 -13.27
CA ASP A 98 -6.88 4.79 -14.34
C ASP A 98 -6.96 4.04 -15.68
N LYS A 99 -8.11 4.17 -16.35
CA LYS A 99 -8.38 3.57 -17.65
C LYS A 99 -7.39 4.02 -18.74
N LYS A 100 -6.84 5.23 -18.63
CA LYS A 100 -5.89 5.77 -19.60
C LYS A 100 -4.56 5.01 -19.55
N ARG A 101 -4.09 4.67 -18.36
CA ARG A 101 -2.81 3.95 -18.18
C ARG A 101 -2.97 2.44 -18.21
N TYR A 102 -4.10 1.93 -17.72
CA TYR A 102 -4.36 0.50 -17.57
C TYR A 102 -5.74 0.12 -18.14
N PRO A 103 -5.98 0.34 -19.45
CA PRO A 103 -7.28 0.07 -20.06
C PRO A 103 -7.69 -1.40 -20.02
N GLU A 104 -6.71 -2.30 -19.95
CA GLU A 104 -6.90 -3.76 -19.87
C GLU A 104 -7.21 -4.29 -18.47
N TRP A 105 -7.10 -3.46 -17.42
CA TRP A 105 -7.42 -3.92 -16.08
C TRP A 105 -8.91 -4.22 -15.96
N ASP A 106 -9.20 -5.51 -15.81
CA ASP A 106 -10.57 -6.02 -15.70
C ASP A 106 -10.97 -6.09 -14.23
N ILE A 107 -11.43 -4.96 -13.69
CA ILE A 107 -11.98 -4.93 -12.33
C ILE A 107 -13.18 -5.87 -12.15
N LEU A 108 -13.90 -6.22 -13.23
CA LEU A 108 -15.04 -7.14 -13.18
C LEU A 108 -14.61 -8.60 -13.04
N SER A 109 -13.33 -8.90 -13.25
CA SER A 109 -12.75 -10.22 -12.90
C SER A 109 -12.56 -10.40 -11.40
N THR A 110 -12.65 -9.31 -10.62
CA THR A 110 -12.68 -9.39 -9.16
C THR A 110 -14.09 -9.81 -8.72
N ASP A 111 -14.19 -10.64 -7.68
CA ASP A 111 -15.47 -11.03 -7.06
C ASP A 111 -16.11 -9.88 -6.25
N LEU A 112 -15.70 -8.62 -6.49
CA LEU A 112 -16.21 -7.45 -5.80
C LEU A 112 -17.54 -6.99 -6.42
N ASN A 113 -18.50 -6.64 -5.57
CA ASN A 113 -19.72 -5.96 -6.02
C ASN A 113 -19.42 -4.47 -6.22
N LEU A 114 -19.42 -4.03 -7.48
CA LEU A 114 -18.99 -2.69 -7.84
C LEU A 114 -20.08 -1.95 -8.59
N ASN A 115 -20.29 -0.69 -8.22
CA ASN A 115 -21.17 0.23 -8.95
C ASN A 115 -20.37 1.39 -9.52
N ILE A 116 -20.58 1.75 -10.78
CA ILE A 116 -19.95 2.95 -11.35
C ILE A 116 -20.72 4.16 -10.85
N ILE A 117 -20.03 5.02 -10.10
CA ILE A 117 -20.62 6.26 -9.58
C ILE A 117 -20.21 7.49 -10.39
N ASP A 118 -19.02 7.47 -11.00
CA ASP A 118 -18.57 8.53 -11.91
C ASP A 118 -17.52 7.99 -12.91
N ARG A 119 -17.35 8.69 -14.03
CA ARG A 119 -16.36 8.32 -15.06
C ARG A 119 -16.00 9.48 -15.97
N SER A 120 -14.81 9.39 -16.55
CA SER A 120 -14.37 10.20 -17.68
C SER A 120 -13.84 9.32 -18.82
N ASP A 121 -13.25 9.96 -19.84
CA ASP A 121 -12.51 9.23 -20.87
C ASP A 121 -11.23 8.57 -20.32
N GLU A 122 -10.68 9.08 -19.21
CA GLU A 122 -9.39 8.67 -18.66
C GLU A 122 -9.49 7.78 -17.42
N TRP A 123 -10.62 7.81 -16.70
CA TRP A 123 -10.77 7.09 -15.43
C TRP A 123 -12.21 6.65 -15.15
N ILE A 124 -12.38 5.67 -14.27
CA ILE A 124 -13.67 5.21 -13.75
C ILE A 124 -13.58 5.14 -12.22
N LEU A 125 -14.59 5.69 -11.54
CA LEU A 125 -14.74 5.61 -10.09
C LEU A 125 -15.85 4.61 -9.75
N TYR A 126 -15.47 3.57 -9.01
CA TYR A 126 -16.37 2.55 -8.51
C TYR A 126 -16.66 2.78 -7.03
N GLU A 127 -17.90 2.55 -6.64
CA GLU A 127 -18.31 2.33 -5.26
C GLU A 127 -18.35 0.83 -4.99
N VAL A 128 -17.81 0.43 -3.84
CA VAL A 128 -17.68 -0.96 -3.41
C VAL A 128 -18.80 -1.31 -2.45
N TYR A 129 -19.40 -2.47 -2.66
CA TYR A 129 -20.42 -3.02 -1.78
C TYR A 129 -19.93 -4.33 -1.17
N VAL A 130 -19.67 -4.29 0.14
CA VAL A 130 -19.42 -5.49 0.94
C VAL A 130 -20.77 -5.94 1.54
N PRO A 131 -21.29 -7.13 1.20
CA PRO A 131 -22.58 -7.61 1.70
C PRO A 131 -22.60 -7.95 3.19
#